data_AF-A0A846N514-F1
#
_entry.id   AF-A0A846N514-F1
#
_cell.length_a   1.000
_cell.length_b   1.000
_cell.length_c   1.000
_cell.angle_alpha   90.00
_cell.angle_beta   90.00
_cell.angle_gamma   90.00
#
_symmetry.space_group_name_H-M   'P 1'
#
loop_
_entity.id
_entity.type
_entity.pdbx_description
1 polymer ?
#
loop_
_entity_poly.entity_id
_entity_poly.type
_entity_poly.pdbx_seq_one_letter_code
_entity_poly.pdbx_strand_id
1 'polypeptide(L)' 'MGKSKMIQCEVCDFEVLESDWETHINTSQHKENALTQIMEDRLGKERLAKSRDETTEFLEELEHDLLQKKSDSENVE' A
#
# COMPACT_ATOMS: atom_id res chain seq x y z
N MET A 1 32.32 -26.38 -16.58
CA MET A 1 31.82 -25.19 -15.85
C MET A 1 30.32 -25.35 -15.73
N GLY A 2 29.81 -25.62 -14.52
CA GLY A 2 28.37 -25.77 -14.28
C GLY A 2 27.69 -24.41 -14.40
N LYS A 3 26.54 -24.35 -15.09
CA LYS A 3 25.74 -23.13 -15.19
C LYS A 3 25.13 -22.87 -13.82
N SER A 4 25.51 -21.77 -13.18
CA SER A 4 24.85 -21.32 -11.95
C SER A 4 23.42 -20.91 -12.29
N LYS A 5 22.45 -21.59 -11.71
CA LYS A 5 21.03 -21.28 -11.91
C LYS A 5 20.66 -20.06 -11.07
N MET A 6 19.97 -19.11 -11.70
CA MET A 6 19.40 -17.93 -11.02
C MET A 6 17.90 -18.14 -10.82
N ILE A 7 17.37 -17.62 -9.72
CA ILE A 7 15.98 -17.70 -9.30
C ILE A 7 15.53 -16.27 -8.97
N GLN A 8 14.37 -15.87 -9.48
CA GLN A 8 13.79 -14.57 -9.18
C GLN A 8 13.10 -14.60 -7.81
N CYS A 9 13.41 -13.61 -6.96
CA CYS A 9 12.70 -13.40 -5.71
C CYS A 9 11.56 -12.41 -5.92
N GLU A 10 10.31 -12.84 -5.73
CA GLU A 10 9.13 -11.96 -5.83
C GLU A 10 9.04 -10.94 -4.68
N VAL A 11 9.66 -11.23 -3.53
CA VAL A 11 9.64 -10.34 -2.35
C VAL A 11 10.59 -9.16 -2.52
N CYS A 12 11.75 -9.40 -3.13
CA CYS A 12 12.80 -8.39 -3.29
C CYS A 12 12.92 -7.86 -4.73
N ASP A 13 12.19 -8.46 -5.68
CA ASP A 13 12.16 -8.12 -7.10
C ASP A 13 13.54 -8.15 -7.80
N PHE A 14 14.37 -9.14 -7.45
CA PHE A 14 15.66 -9.36 -8.10
C PHE A 14 16.05 -10.84 -8.22
N GLU A 15 16.98 -11.13 -9.13
CA GLU A 15 17.52 -12.47 -9.35
C GLU A 15 18.61 -12.83 -8.33
N VAL A 16 18.49 -14.02 -7.75
CA VAL A 16 19.41 -14.59 -6.77
C VAL A 16 19.97 -15.89 -7.31
N LEU A 17 21.23 -16.18 -7.03
CA LEU A 17 21.79 -17.50 -7.30
C LEU A 17 21.05 -18.57 -6.49
N GLU A 18 20.72 -19.71 -7.11
CA GLU A 18 20.05 -20.83 -6.43
C GLU A 18 20.86 -21.33 -5.22
N SER A 19 22.20 -21.26 -5.29
CA SER A 19 23.09 -21.58 -4.16
C SER A 19 22.96 -20.62 -2.98
N ASP A 20 22.62 -19.37 -3.26
CA ASP A 20 22.52 -18.29 -2.28
C ASP A 20 21.07 -18.04 -1.86
N TRP A 21 20.12 -18.82 -2.38
CA TRP A 21 18.70 -18.68 -2.06
C TRP A 21 18.46 -18.83 -0.54
N GLU A 22 19.07 -19.85 0.07
CA GLU A 22 18.89 -20.13 1.50
C GLU A 22 19.46 -19.02 2.40
N THR A 23 20.58 -18.40 1.99
CA THR A 23 21.14 -17.28 2.74
C THR A 23 20.33 -16.01 2.51
N HIS A 24 19.86 -15.77 1.28
CA HIS A 24 18.99 -14.66 0.90
C HIS A 24 17.71 -14.59 1.74
N ILE A 25 16.94 -15.69 1.82
CA ILE A 25 15.65 -15.71 2.55
C ILE A 25 15.81 -15.53 4.07
N ASN A 26 17.01 -15.82 4.59
CA ASN A 26 17.31 -15.69 6.01
C ASN A 26 17.79 -14.29 6.41
N THR A 27 18.12 -13.43 5.45
CA THR A 27 18.54 -12.05 5.71
C THR A 27 17.42 -11.24 6.38
N SER A 28 17.83 -10.28 7.22
CA SER A 28 16.91 -9.34 7.87
C SER A 28 16.07 -8.57 6.84
N GLN A 29 16.71 -8.19 5.73
CA GLN A 29 16.08 -7.44 4.65
C GLN A 29 14.96 -8.24 3.97
N HIS A 30 15.19 -9.50 3.63
CA HIS A 30 14.14 -10.33 3.03
C HIS A 30 12.95 -10.50 3.99
N LYS A 31 13.22 -10.70 5.28
CA LYS A 31 12.19 -10.83 6.31
C LYS A 31 11.37 -9.55 6.47
N GLU A 32 12.02 -8.39 6.48
CA GLU A 32 11.35 -7.09 6.56
C GLU A 32 10.45 -6.85 5.33
N ASN A 33 10.97 -7.09 4.12
CA ASN A 33 10.19 -6.96 2.89
C ASN A 33 8.99 -7.92 2.87
N ALA A 34 9.18 -9.18 3.28
CA ALA A 34 8.10 -10.16 3.35
C ALA A 34 7.01 -9.75 4.36
N LEU A 35 7.41 -9.21 5.52
CA LEU A 35 6.48 -8.70 6.52
C LEU A 35 5.68 -7.51 6.00
N THR A 36 6.33 -6.56 5.32
CA THR A 36 5.68 -5.40 4.69
C THR A 36 4.63 -5.87 3.69
N GLN A 37 4.98 -6.79 2.78
CA GLN A 37 4.02 -7.33 1.81
C GLN A 37 2.84 -8.01 2.51
N ILE A 38 3.07 -8.80 3.57
CA ILE A 38 1.98 -9.44 4.35
C ILE A 38 1.06 -8.38 4.98
N MET A 39 1.63 -7.29 5.51
CA MET A 39 0.86 -6.21 6.11
C MET A 39 0.04 -5.46 5.07
N GLU A 40 0.62 -5.13 3.93
CA GLU A 40 -0.07 -4.49 2.80
C GLU A 40 -1.21 -5.37 2.27
N ASP A 41 -0.98 -6.67 2.12
CA ASP A 41 -2.00 -7.61 1.67
C ASP A 41 -3.18 -7.68 2.63
N ARG A 42 -2.91 -7.68 3.95
CA ARG A 42 -3.96 -7.69 4.98
C ARG A 42 -4.71 -6.36 5.04
N LEU A 43 -3.99 -5.24 5.03
CA LEU A 43 -4.59 -3.90 5.10
C LEU A 43 -5.37 -3.55 3.83
N GLY A 44 -4.86 -3.94 2.67
CA GLY A 44 -5.49 -3.76 1.37
C GLY A 44 -6.78 -4.57 1.22
N LYS A 45 -6.89 -5.73 1.88
CA LYS A 45 -8.07 -6.60 1.80
C LYS A 45 -9.16 -6.28 2.83
N GLU A 46 -8.81 -5.81 4.04
CA GLU A 46 -9.80 -5.74 5.14
C GLU A 46 -10.29 -4.32 5.52
N ARG A 47 -9.58 -3.23 5.17
CA ARG A 47 -10.01 -1.87 5.60
C ARG A 47 -10.65 -1.01 4.51
N LEU A 48 -10.26 -1.17 3.25
CA LEU A 48 -10.62 -0.20 2.21
C LEU A 48 -12.09 -0.23 1.78
N ALA A 49 -12.79 -1.34 1.94
CA ALA A 49 -14.16 -1.45 1.41
C ALA A 49 -15.22 -0.77 2.29
N LYS A 50 -15.01 -0.66 3.61
CA LYS A 50 -16.05 -0.18 4.54
C LYS A 50 -15.79 1.24 5.08
N SER A 51 -14.54 1.61 5.36
CA SER A 51 -14.22 2.96 5.84
C SER A 51 -14.20 4.01 4.72
N ARG A 52 -14.02 3.59 3.47
CA ARG A 52 -14.04 4.51 2.32
C ARG A 52 -15.41 5.15 2.16
N ASP A 53 -16.48 4.38 2.32
CA ASP A 53 -17.85 4.87 2.09
C ASP A 53 -18.25 5.92 3.14
N GLU A 54 -17.96 5.69 4.42
CA GLU A 54 -18.24 6.67 5.51
C GLU A 54 -17.35 7.92 5.42
N THR A 55 -16.10 7.77 4.96
CA THR A 55 -15.18 8.91 4.80
C THR A 55 -15.60 9.79 3.63
N THR A 56 -16.08 9.19 2.53
CA THR A 56 -16.59 9.92 1.37
C THR A 56 -17.82 10.74 1.73
N GLU A 57 -18.79 10.16 2.44
CA GLU A 57 -20.01 10.87 2.90
C GLU A 57 -19.66 12.12 3.73
N PHE A 58 -18.77 11.98 4.71
CA PHE A 58 -18.34 13.11 5.54
C PHE A 58 -17.61 14.21 4.74
N LEU A 59 -16.78 13.84 3.76
CA LEU A 59 -16.08 14.81 2.92
C LEU A 59 -17.04 15.58 2.00
N GLU A 60 -18.06 14.90 1.46
CA GLU A 60 -19.12 15.53 0.66
C GLU A 60 -19.95 16.51 1.49
N GLU A 61 -20.29 16.16 2.74
CA GLU A 61 -20.97 17.08 3.67
C GLU A 61 -20.13 18.33 3.97
N LEU A 62 -18.83 18.17 4.24
CA LEU A 62 -17.92 19.29 4.49
C LEU A 62 -17.79 20.22 3.27
N GLU A 63 -17.72 19.65 2.06
CA GLU A 63 -17.68 20.43 0.82
C GLU A 63 -18.96 21.25 0.63
N HIS A 64 -20.12 20.64 0.87
CA HIS A 64 -21.41 21.33 0.81
C HIS A 64 -21.49 22.50 1.79
N ASP A 65 -21.07 22.31 3.05
CA ASP A 65 -21.06 23.35 4.08
C ASP A 65 -20.14 24.53 3.71
N LEU A 66 -19.00 24.25 3.10
CA LEU A 66 -18.07 25.28 2.63
C LEU A 66 -18.64 26.07 1.45
N LEU A 67 -19.29 25.40 0.50
CA LEU A 67 -19.94 26.04 -0.63
C LEU A 67 -21.12 26.91 -0.19
N GLN A 68 -21.94 26.43 0.75
CA GLN A 68 -23.06 27.19 1.30
C GLN A 68 -22.59 28.45 2.07
N LYS A 69 -21.56 28.32 2.92
CA LYS A 69 -20.96 29.48 3.60
C LYS A 69 -20.38 30.48 2.61
N LYS A 70 -19.84 30.01 1.48
CA LYS A 70 -19.29 30.88 0.45
C LYS A 70 -20.40 31.66 -0.27
N SER A 71 -21.50 31.00 -0.64
CA SER A 71 -22.66 31.68 -1.25
C SER A 71 -23.33 32.68 -0.30
N ASP A 72 -23.40 32.38 0.99
CA ASP A 72 -23.95 33.29 2.00
C ASP A 72 -23.05 34.53 2.20
N SER A 73 -21.75 34.39 1.96
CA SER A 73 -20.78 35.49 2.03
C SER A 73 -20.72 36.33 0.74
N GLU A 74 -21.10 35.77 -0.42
CA GLU A 74 -21.16 36.47 -1.72
C GLU A 74 -22.49 37.22 -1.93
N ASN A 75 -23.54 36.92 -1.16
CA ASN A 75 -24.84 37.61 -1.20
C ASN A 75 -24.95 38.82 -0.25
N VAL A 76 -23.86 39.21 0.42
CA VAL A 76 -23.77 40.40 1.29
C VAL A 76 -22.81 41.42 0.64
N GLU A 77 -23.16 41.93 -0.53
CA GLU A 77 -22.69 43.21 -1.09
C GLU A 77 -23.86 43.98 -1.71
#